data_AF-A0A1S3ITG2-F1
#
_entry.id   AF-A0A1S3ITG2-F1
#
_cell.length_a   1.000
_cell.length_b   1.000
_cell.length_c   1.000
_cell.angle_alpha   90.00
_cell.angle_beta   90.00
_cell.angle_gamma   90.00
#
_symmetry.space_group_name_H-M   'P 1'
#
loop_
_entity.id
_entity.type
_entity.pdbx_description
1 polymer ?
#
loop_
_entity_poly.entity_id
_entity_poly.type
_entity_poly.pdbx_seq_one_letter_code
_entity_poly.pdbx_strand_id
1 'polypeptide(L)'
;MSREDFVYKAKLAEQAERYDEMVEHMKSVAKLKEELTVEERNLLSVAYKNVIGARRASWRIISSIEQKEENKADKPEKLPKIKEYREMVEKELKDICDDILNVIEEYLLKGDSVSGESKVFYKKM
;
A
#
# COMPACT_ATOMS: atom_id res chain seq x y z
N MET A 1 20.15 -5.87 10.33
CA MET A 1 19.13 -5.29 11.23
C MET A 1 18.30 -6.44 11.75
N SER A 2 17.99 -6.44 13.04
CA SER A 2 17.15 -7.46 13.65
C SER A 2 15.67 -7.25 13.28
N ARG A 3 14.83 -8.25 13.50
CA ARG A 3 13.37 -8.14 13.41
C ARG A 3 12.84 -6.99 14.26
N GLU A 4 13.33 -6.91 15.49
CA GLU A 4 12.98 -5.87 16.46
C GLU A 4 13.33 -4.47 15.96
N ASP A 5 14.48 -4.29 15.31
CA ASP A 5 14.89 -3.00 14.73
C ASP A 5 13.89 -2.55 13.65
N PHE A 6 13.45 -3.47 12.78
CA PHE A 6 12.48 -3.15 11.74
C PHE A 6 11.12 -2.79 12.33
N VAL A 7 10.64 -3.55 13.32
CA VAL A 7 9.37 -3.26 14.00
C VAL A 7 9.43 -1.92 14.73
N TYR A 8 10.54 -1.62 15.41
CA TYR A 8 10.73 -0.35 16.09
C TYR A 8 10.70 0.83 15.11
N LYS A 9 11.41 0.72 13.98
CA LYS A 9 11.37 1.75 12.93
C LYS A 9 9.99 1.89 12.29
N ALA A 10 9.25 0.78 12.10
CA ALA A 10 7.88 0.85 11.60
C ALA A 10 6.96 1.63 12.56
N LYS A 11 7.10 1.42 13.88
CA LYS A 11 6.37 2.20 14.89
C LYS A 11 6.76 3.68 14.87
N LEU A 12 8.04 4.00 14.72
CA LEU A 12 8.47 5.40 14.58
C LEU A 12 7.89 6.03 13.31
N ALA A 13 7.90 5.30 12.19
CA ALA A 13 7.33 5.75 10.93
C ALA A 13 5.82 5.97 11.02
N GLU A 14 5.09 5.11 11.74
CA GLU A 14 3.67 5.27 12.03
C GLU A 14 3.39 6.58 12.79
N GLN A 15 4.15 6.84 13.86
CA GLN A 15 3.99 8.06 14.67
C GLN A 15 4.33 9.34 13.88
N ALA A 16 5.20 9.22 12.88
CA ALA A 16 5.58 10.31 11.99
C ALA A 16 4.72 10.39 10.71
N GLU A 17 3.69 9.54 10.58
CA GLU A 17 2.84 9.41 9.38
C GLU A 17 3.63 9.11 8.08
N ARG A 18 4.83 8.54 8.20
CA ARG A 18 5.69 8.14 7.06
C ARG A 18 5.36 6.72 6.61
N TYR A 19 4.13 6.52 6.13
CA TYR A 19 3.61 5.19 5.84
C TYR A 19 4.35 4.45 4.71
N ASP A 20 4.91 5.17 3.73
CA ASP A 20 5.74 4.56 2.69
C ASP A 20 6.99 3.86 3.28
N GLU A 21 7.65 4.46 4.28
CA GLU A 21 8.76 3.81 5.00
C GLU A 21 8.29 2.72 5.95
N MET A 22 7.13 2.91 6.57
CA MET A 22 6.51 1.89 7.40
C MET A 22 6.28 0.60 6.60
N VAL A 23 5.83 0.71 5.34
CA VAL A 23 5.69 -0.41 4.40
C VAL A 23 7.03 -1.10 4.18
N GLU A 24 8.10 -0.36 3.89
CA GLU A 24 9.42 -0.95 3.63
C GLU A 24 10.00 -1.68 4.85
N HIS A 25 9.81 -1.14 6.06
CA HIS A 25 10.19 -1.82 7.30
C HIS A 25 9.38 -3.10 7.53
N MET A 26 8.06 -3.05 7.36
CA MET A 26 7.20 -4.22 7.57
C MET A 26 7.39 -5.30 6.50
N LYS A 27 7.73 -4.92 5.25
CA LYS A 27 8.19 -5.86 4.22
C LYS A 27 9.45 -6.58 4.63
N SER A 28 10.39 -5.87 5.26
CA SER A 28 11.62 -6.48 5.77
C SER A 28 11.33 -7.50 6.88
N VAL A 29 10.36 -7.22 7.76
CA VAL A 29 9.87 -8.19 8.76
C VAL A 29 9.25 -9.42 8.09
N ALA A 30 8.35 -9.22 7.12
CA ALA A 30 7.68 -10.32 6.42
C ALA A 30 8.68 -11.25 5.69
N LYS A 31 9.73 -10.68 5.10
CA LYS A 31 10.78 -11.43 4.38
C LYS A 31 11.64 -12.33 5.27
N LEU A 32 11.57 -12.19 6.60
CA LEU A 32 12.25 -13.10 7.54
C LEU A 32 11.58 -14.49 7.59
N LYS A 33 10.43 -14.69 6.93
CA LYS A 33 9.71 -15.98 6.80
C LYS A 33 9.32 -16.64 8.13
N GLU A 34 9.24 -15.85 9.18
CA GLU A 34 8.69 -16.24 10.46
C GLU A 34 7.25 -15.73 10.57
N GLU A 35 6.38 -16.45 11.30
CA GLU A 35 5.00 -15.99 11.47
C GLU A 35 4.97 -14.61 12.15
N LEU A 36 4.16 -13.71 11.61
CA LEU A 36 3.93 -12.39 12.19
C LEU A 36 3.05 -12.51 13.43
N THR A 37 3.45 -11.85 14.50
CA THR A 37 2.61 -11.65 15.68
C THR A 37 1.37 -10.83 15.32
N VAL A 38 0.36 -10.83 16.19
CA VAL A 38 -0.85 -10.01 16.01
C VAL A 38 -0.50 -8.53 15.82
N GLU A 39 0.46 -8.02 16.60
CA GLU A 39 0.89 -6.63 16.50
C GLU A 39 1.56 -6.33 15.15
N GLU A 40 2.47 -7.19 14.70
CA GLU A 40 3.16 -7.00 13.42
C GLU A 40 2.21 -7.12 12.22
N ARG A 41 1.24 -8.05 12.26
CA ARG A 41 0.19 -8.14 11.24
C ARG A 41 -0.63 -6.85 11.16
N ASN A 42 -0.97 -6.28 12.32
CA ASN A 42 -1.68 -5.01 12.38
C ASN A 42 -0.83 -3.87 11.80
N LEU A 43 0.45 -3.76 12.18
CA LEU A 43 1.36 -2.75 11.64
C LEU A 43 1.47 -2.84 10.11
N LEU A 44 1.65 -4.05 9.57
CA LEU A 44 1.66 -4.29 8.12
C LEU A 44 0.36 -3.79 7.47
N SER A 45 -0.79 -4.13 8.05
CA SER A 45 -2.10 -3.72 7.51
C SER A 45 -2.32 -2.21 7.55
N VAL A 46 -1.89 -1.54 8.64
CA VAL A 46 -1.99 -0.09 8.81
C VAL A 46 -1.10 0.63 7.80
N ALA A 47 0.13 0.15 7.59
CA ALA A 47 1.06 0.73 6.63
C ALA A 47 0.46 0.77 5.21
N TYR A 48 0.10 -0.41 4.67
CA TYR A 48 -0.46 -0.49 3.31
C TYR A 48 -1.81 0.20 3.17
N LYS A 49 -2.70 0.10 4.17
CA LYS A 49 -4.01 0.78 4.13
C LYS A 49 -3.86 2.29 3.97
N ASN A 50 -2.90 2.90 4.67
CA ASN A 50 -2.67 4.34 4.58
C ASN A 50 -2.05 4.75 3.24
N VAL A 51 -1.04 4.04 2.76
CA VAL A 51 -0.42 4.31 1.45
C VAL A 51 -1.45 4.18 0.32
N ILE A 52 -2.18 3.06 0.26
CA ILE A 52 -3.25 2.83 -0.72
C ILE A 52 -4.36 3.87 -0.58
N GLY A 53 -4.75 4.20 0.67
CA GLY A 53 -5.77 5.19 0.96
C GLY A 53 -5.43 6.58 0.39
N ALA A 54 -4.19 7.03 0.58
CA ALA A 54 -3.70 8.29 0.04
C ALA A 54 -3.69 8.31 -1.49
N ARG A 55 -3.16 7.25 -2.13
CA ARG A 55 -3.10 7.15 -3.60
C ARG A 55 -4.49 7.06 -4.23
N ARG A 56 -5.41 6.30 -3.63
CA ARG A 56 -6.81 6.24 -4.06
C ARG A 56 -7.51 7.59 -3.92
N ALA A 57 -7.26 8.33 -2.83
CA ALA A 57 -7.82 9.67 -2.66
C ALA A 57 -7.31 10.63 -3.75
N SER A 58 -6.00 10.62 -4.02
CA SER A 58 -5.37 11.37 -5.12
C SER A 58 -6.00 11.04 -6.47
N TRP A 59 -6.09 9.75 -6.80
CA TRP A 59 -6.69 9.28 -8.07
C TRP A 59 -8.12 9.81 -8.24
N ARG A 60 -8.98 9.70 -7.21
CA ARG A 60 -10.36 10.23 -7.30
C ARG A 60 -10.41 11.73 -7.57
N ILE A 61 -9.53 12.51 -6.94
CA ILE A 61 -9.48 13.96 -7.14
C ILE A 61 -9.09 14.27 -8.58
N ILE A 62 -8.06 13.62 -9.10
CA ILE A 62 -7.56 13.83 -10.46
C ILE A 62 -8.62 13.40 -11.49
N SER A 63 -9.25 12.24 -11.31
CA SER A 63 -10.35 11.79 -12.18
C SER A 63 -11.52 12.77 -12.18
N SER A 64 -11.83 13.41 -11.04
CA SER A 64 -12.85 14.46 -10.98
C SER A 64 -12.43 15.73 -11.73
N ILE A 65 -11.15 16.09 -11.68
CA ILE A 65 -10.61 17.23 -12.44
C ILE A 65 -10.64 16.93 -13.94
N GLU A 66 -10.25 15.73 -14.35
CA GLU A 66 -10.32 15.26 -15.75
C GLU A 66 -11.74 15.40 -16.28
N GLN A 67 -12.72 14.82 -15.58
CA GLN A 67 -14.13 14.86 -16.00
C GLN A 67 -14.66 16.31 -16.11
N LYS A 68 -14.24 17.22 -15.22
CA LYS A 68 -14.62 18.64 -15.31
C LYS A 68 -14.00 19.32 -16.53
N GLU A 69 -12.76 18.97 -16.88
CA GLU A 69 -12.08 19.53 -18.06
C GLU A 69 -12.69 19.01 -19.37
N GLU A 70 -13.09 17.73 -19.42
CA GLU A 70 -13.76 17.13 -20.58
C GLU A 70 -15.11 17.77 -20.91
N ASN A 71 -15.80 18.32 -19.91
CA ASN A 71 -17.12 18.95 -20.07
C ASN A 71 -17.05 20.43 -20.48
N LYS A 72 -15.86 21.02 -20.66
CA LYS A 72 -15.73 22.40 -21.10
C LYS A 72 -16.01 22.53 -22.60
N ALA A 73 -16.72 23.60 -22.98
CA ALA A 73 -17.05 23.90 -24.38
C ALA A 73 -15.81 24.30 -25.21
N ASP A 74 -14.76 24.79 -24.56
CA ASP A 74 -13.51 25.22 -25.19
C ASP A 74 -12.53 24.05 -25.38
N LYS A 75 -11.61 24.17 -26.35
CA LYS A 75 -10.60 23.14 -26.65
C LYS A 75 -9.82 22.77 -25.38
N PRO A 76 -9.89 21.49 -24.92
CA PRO A 76 -9.31 21.09 -23.65
C PRO A 76 -7.82 20.78 -23.82
N GLU A 77 -7.01 21.80 -24.12
CA GLU A 77 -5.56 21.67 -24.36
C GLU A 77 -4.80 21.04 -23.17
N LYS A 78 -5.38 21.13 -21.96
CA LYS A 78 -4.81 20.57 -20.73
C LYS A 78 -5.21 19.11 -20.49
N LEU A 79 -6.23 18.60 -21.17
CA LEU A 79 -6.78 17.27 -20.94
C LEU A 79 -5.75 16.14 -21.14
N PRO A 80 -4.89 16.17 -22.18
CA PRO A 80 -3.84 15.15 -22.32
C PRO A 80 -2.91 15.08 -21.10
N LYS A 81 -2.52 16.23 -20.53
CA LYS A 81 -1.65 16.29 -19.35
C LYS A 81 -2.35 15.77 -18.09
N ILE A 82 -3.64 16.04 -17.94
CA ILE A 82 -4.44 15.54 -16.82
C ILE A 82 -4.57 14.01 -16.91
N LYS A 83 -4.83 13.48 -18.12
CA LYS A 83 -4.91 12.03 -18.39
C LYS A 83 -3.60 11.32 -18.05
N GLU A 84 -2.48 11.84 -18.56
CA GLU A 84 -1.14 11.30 -18.26
C GLU A 84 -0.87 11.26 -16.75
N TYR A 85 -1.21 12.33 -16.03
CA TYR A 85 -1.01 12.38 -14.58
C TYR A 85 -1.95 11.42 -13.83
N ARG A 86 -3.21 11.26 -14.25
CA ARG A 86 -4.12 10.26 -13.68
C ARG A 86 -3.57 8.85 -13.85
N GLU A 87 -3.12 8.51 -15.07
CA GLU A 87 -2.58 7.19 -15.40
C GLU A 87 -1.31 6.88 -14.61
N MET A 88 -0.46 7.88 -14.35
CA MET A 88 0.69 7.73 -13.47
C MET A 88 0.26 7.35 -12.03
N VAL A 89 -0.72 8.06 -11.45
CA VAL A 89 -1.23 7.75 -10.10
C VAL A 89 -1.95 6.39 -10.06
N GLU A 90 -2.65 6.03 -11.13
CA GLU A 90 -3.29 4.73 -11.27
C GLU A 90 -2.25 3.60 -11.29
N LYS A 91 -1.14 3.79 -12.01
CA LYS A 91 -0.03 2.85 -12.02
C LYS A 91 0.59 2.72 -10.63
N GLU A 92 0.87 3.83 -9.94
CA GLU A 92 1.38 3.78 -8.56
C GLU A 92 0.45 3.00 -7.63
N LEU A 93 -0.86 3.26 -7.69
CA LEU A 93 -1.86 2.56 -6.90
C LEU A 93 -1.85 1.06 -7.19
N LYS A 94 -1.78 0.69 -8.48
CA LYS A 94 -1.70 -0.71 -8.90
C LYS A 94 -0.42 -1.37 -8.39
N ASP A 95 0.73 -0.73 -8.56
CA ASP A 95 2.02 -1.26 -8.14
C ASP A 95 2.05 -1.50 -6.61
N ILE A 96 1.43 -0.63 -5.81
CA ILE A 96 1.29 -0.84 -4.35
C ILE A 96 0.37 -2.03 -4.02
N CYS A 97 -0.74 -2.19 -4.75
CA CYS A 97 -1.63 -3.34 -4.58
C CYS A 97 -0.94 -4.65 -4.95
N ASP A 98 -0.21 -4.67 -6.07
CA ASP A 98 0.55 -5.83 -6.51
C ASP A 98 1.66 -6.17 -5.50
N ASP A 99 2.30 -5.17 -4.90
CA ASP A 99 3.33 -5.36 -3.87
C ASP A 99 2.79 -6.06 -2.60
N ILE A 100 1.63 -5.65 -2.06
CA ILE A 100 1.05 -6.34 -0.90
C ILE A 100 0.60 -7.77 -1.23
N LEU A 101 0.01 -7.99 -2.41
CA LEU A 101 -0.39 -9.34 -2.85
C LEU A 101 0.84 -10.26 -2.93
N ASN A 102 1.92 -9.78 -3.54
CA ASN A 102 3.18 -10.52 -3.61
C ASN A 102 3.74 -10.80 -2.22
N VAL A 103 3.69 -9.84 -1.28
CA VAL A 103 4.17 -10.06 0.09
C VAL A 103 3.36 -11.14 0.80
N ILE A 104 2.04 -11.11 0.64
CA ILE A 104 1.12 -12.10 1.24
C ILE A 104 1.39 -13.49 0.66
N GLU A 105 1.45 -13.62 -0.66
CA GLU A 105 1.61 -14.89 -1.34
C GLU A 105 3.01 -15.49 -1.14
N GLU A 106 4.07 -14.70 -1.26
CA GLU A 106 5.44 -15.21 -1.23
C GLU A 106 5.98 -15.43 0.17
N TYR A 107 5.59 -14.61 1.14
CA TYR A 107 6.22 -14.61 2.47
C TYR A 107 5.27 -14.98 3.61
N LEU A 108 3.98 -14.68 3.51
CA LEU A 108 3.06 -14.81 4.65
C LEU A 108 2.13 -16.03 4.59
N LEU A 109 1.76 -16.50 3.39
CA LEU A 109 0.90 -17.67 3.20
C LEU A 109 1.66 -18.98 2.92
N LYS A 110 2.90 -18.91 2.43
CA LYS A 110 3.73 -20.08 2.09
C LYS A 110 4.38 -20.77 3.30
N GLY A 111 4.18 -20.27 4.53
CA GLY A 111 4.70 -20.93 5.73
C GLY A 111 3.86 -22.15 6.14
N ASP A 112 4.52 -23.29 6.37
CA ASP A 112 3.86 -24.54 6.81
C ASP A 112 3.17 -24.43 8.18
N SER A 113 3.48 -23.39 8.97
CA SER A 113 3.00 -23.17 10.33
C SER A 113 1.98 -22.04 10.50
N VAL A 114 1.47 -21.44 9.41
CA VAL A 114 0.55 -20.28 9.52
C VAL A 114 -0.76 -20.70 10.18
N SER A 115 -1.08 -20.07 11.32
CA SER A 115 -2.32 -20.33 12.04
C SER A 115 -3.58 -20.02 11.21
N GLY A 116 -4.72 -20.65 11.54
CA GLY A 116 -5.98 -20.40 10.83
C GLY A 116 -6.41 -18.93 10.88
N GLU A 117 -6.20 -18.26 12.01
CA GLU A 117 -6.49 -16.83 12.18
C GLU A 117 -5.59 -15.96 11.30
N SER A 118 -4.29 -16.25 11.22
CA SER A 118 -3.36 -15.58 10.31
C SER A 118 -3.80 -15.73 8.84
N LYS A 119 -4.23 -16.93 8.42
CA LYS A 119 -4.72 -17.17 7.05
C LYS A 119 -5.97 -16.34 6.73
N VAL A 120 -6.92 -16.27 7.65
CA VAL A 120 -8.14 -15.46 7.46
C VAL A 120 -7.79 -13.97 7.37
N PHE A 121 -6.88 -13.50 8.22
CA PHE A 121 -6.42 -12.11 8.19
C PHE A 121 -5.79 -11.75 6.84
N TYR A 122 -4.84 -12.55 6.35
CA TYR A 122 -4.15 -12.28 5.09
C TYR A 122 -5.06 -12.40 3.87
N LYS A 123 -6.04 -13.31 3.86
CA LYS A 123 -7.01 -13.41 2.76
C LYS A 123 -8.02 -12.27 2.73
N LYS A 124 -8.21 -11.56 3.86
CA LYS A 124 -9.08 -10.39 3.95
C LYS A 124 -8.36 -9.13 3.45
N MET A 125 -7.06 -9.02 3.73
CA MET A 125 -6.22 -7.92 3.24
C MET A 125 -6.15 -7.95 1.72
#